data_AF-A0A1E4ZIV7-F1
#
_entry.id   AF-A0A1E4ZIV7-F1
#
_cell.length_a   1.000
_cell.length_b   1.000
_cell.length_c   1.000
_cell.angle_alpha   90.00
_cell.angle_beta   90.00
_cell.angle_gamma   90.00
#
_symmetry.space_group_name_H-M   'P 1'
#
loop_
_entity.id
_entity.type
_entity.pdbx_description
1 polymer ?
#
loop_
_entity_poly.entity_id
_entity_poly.type
_entity_poly.pdbx_seq_one_letter_code
_entity_poly.pdbx_strand_id
1 'polypeptide(L)'
;MNKIIISLALLVASADATADNPLSCTLGVLQDLGWSIEKTSGEPGVLNTDTCASSSSPIFTYNDITESNLDILKRSEAALADTATRCLVNRRYKTAASQAVGKLTANTEFTFPLKAPDPRDPFLPPAENWIPSSKRGYDIPLNSISEGVNALYEKPFVAECATAIQIAQLAVLTEHYGPFTDAMLDPSDIGIGIWREYAKNPSIAAKTPLLIDSSRRKYPLKALAELGKGAFYGQTGYIRSVKSEEFIDSIDNIGQNFLIVDISDAAVTALQSRDKPLREINSISHRAWKRYNKLLSKGGDKKFLSSALRIELEASDPFFSDVDVYVHPLKVKSFAAHLERQFLFNPRTPFEFEIYEDYQSGYFHERYVNYRLNQCTGQSYCRKINRK
;
A
#
# COMPACT_ATOMS: atom_id res chain seq x y z
N MET A 1 -21.87 -71.09 -19.29
CA MET A 1 -21.61 -69.70 -19.73
C MET A 1 -22.25 -68.75 -18.73
N ASN A 2 -21.41 -68.06 -17.97
CA ASN A 2 -21.77 -67.16 -16.87
C ASN A 2 -22.59 -65.95 -17.36
N LYS A 3 -23.71 -65.65 -16.70
CA LYS A 3 -24.35 -64.33 -16.77
C LYS A 3 -24.22 -63.66 -15.41
N ILE A 4 -23.43 -62.60 -15.41
CA ILE A 4 -23.13 -61.73 -14.27
C ILE A 4 -24.38 -60.87 -14.00
N ILE A 5 -24.87 -60.90 -12.76
CA ILE A 5 -25.88 -59.97 -12.24
C ILE A 5 -25.11 -58.73 -11.75
N ILE A 6 -25.33 -57.58 -12.38
CA ILE A 6 -24.79 -56.29 -11.93
C ILE A 6 -25.86 -55.65 -11.04
N SER A 7 -25.63 -55.65 -9.72
CA SER A 7 -26.42 -54.88 -8.76
C SER A 7 -26.03 -53.40 -8.86
N LEU A 8 -27.00 -52.55 -9.21
CA LEU A 8 -26.87 -51.10 -9.23
C LEU A 8 -27.05 -50.58 -7.78
N ALA A 9 -25.96 -50.23 -7.11
CA ALA A 9 -26.01 -49.56 -5.81
C ALA A 9 -26.25 -48.05 -6.04
N LEU A 10 -27.43 -47.54 -5.66
CA LEU A 10 -27.66 -46.11 -5.50
C LEU A 10 -26.80 -45.61 -4.33
N LEU A 11 -25.75 -44.84 -4.63
CA LEU A 11 -25.17 -43.93 -3.64
C LEU A 11 -26.10 -42.73 -3.49
N VAL A 12 -26.86 -42.72 -2.39
CA VAL A 12 -27.43 -41.48 -1.85
C VAL A 12 -26.25 -40.73 -1.23
N ALA A 13 -25.70 -39.77 -1.97
CA ALA A 13 -24.82 -38.77 -1.38
C ALA A 13 -25.68 -37.89 -0.46
N SER A 14 -25.56 -38.11 0.84
CA SER A 14 -26.05 -37.18 1.85
C SER A 14 -25.30 -35.86 1.66
N ALA A 15 -25.95 -34.91 0.99
CA ALA A 15 -25.53 -33.52 1.04
C ALA A 15 -25.86 -32.99 2.44
N ASP A 16 -24.93 -33.15 3.38
CA ASP A 16 -24.91 -32.34 4.60
C ASP A 16 -24.57 -30.91 4.19
N ALA A 17 -25.60 -30.19 3.75
CA ALA A 17 -25.58 -28.73 3.70
C ALA A 17 -25.64 -28.23 5.14
N THR A 18 -24.49 -28.12 5.79
CA THR A 18 -24.37 -27.38 7.05
C THR A 18 -24.73 -25.93 6.77
N ALA A 19 -25.85 -25.46 7.32
CA ALA A 19 -26.09 -24.03 7.41
C ALA A 19 -24.91 -23.41 8.18
N ASP A 20 -24.10 -22.61 7.49
CA ASP A 20 -22.84 -22.10 8.02
C ASP A 20 -23.06 -21.24 9.28
N ASN A 21 -22.36 -21.60 10.37
CA ASN A 21 -22.40 -20.85 11.62
C ASN A 21 -21.59 -19.54 11.48
N PRO A 22 -22.21 -18.35 11.65
CA PRO A 22 -21.51 -17.07 11.52
C PRO A 22 -20.25 -16.96 12.40
N LEU A 23 -20.27 -17.55 13.60
CA LEU A 23 -19.10 -17.58 14.48
C LEU A 23 -17.95 -18.37 13.87
N SER A 24 -18.23 -19.57 13.35
CA SER A 24 -17.21 -20.41 12.72
C SER A 24 -16.62 -19.72 11.49
N CYS A 25 -17.44 -19.01 10.72
CA CYS A 25 -16.92 -18.23 9.60
C CYS A 25 -16.01 -17.09 10.08
N THR A 26 -16.46 -16.25 11.00
CA THR A 26 -15.68 -15.09 11.45
C THR A 26 -14.33 -15.51 12.03
N LEU A 27 -14.29 -16.60 12.80
CA LEU A 27 -13.04 -17.18 13.30
C LEU A 27 -12.15 -17.70 12.16
N GLY A 28 -12.73 -18.33 11.13
CA GLY A 28 -11.99 -18.75 9.93
C GLY A 28 -11.39 -17.57 9.16
N VAL A 29 -12.12 -16.46 9.00
CA VAL A 29 -11.60 -15.25 8.34
C VAL A 29 -10.45 -14.63 9.14
N LEU A 30 -10.57 -14.58 10.48
CA LEU A 30 -9.46 -14.13 11.33
C LEU A 30 -8.21 -15.00 11.15
N GLN A 31 -8.39 -16.33 11.15
CA GLN A 31 -7.30 -17.28 10.98
C GLN A 31 -6.61 -17.09 9.63
N ASP A 32 -7.37 -16.90 8.55
CA ASP A 32 -6.82 -16.64 7.21
C ASP A 32 -6.04 -15.33 7.12
N LEU A 33 -6.46 -14.31 7.89
CA LEU A 33 -5.73 -13.05 8.02
C LEU A 33 -4.45 -13.18 8.85
N GLY A 34 -4.25 -14.32 9.53
CA GLY A 34 -3.01 -14.69 10.21
C GLY A 34 -3.09 -14.67 11.74
N TRP A 35 -4.30 -14.62 12.30
CA TRP A 35 -4.51 -14.79 13.74
C TRP A 35 -4.35 -16.27 14.14
N SER A 36 -3.78 -16.51 15.32
CA SER A 36 -3.94 -17.80 16.00
C SER A 36 -5.26 -17.80 16.75
N ILE A 37 -6.05 -18.85 16.60
CA ILE A 37 -7.34 -19.00 17.29
C ILE A 37 -7.19 -20.12 18.32
N GLU A 38 -7.40 -19.80 19.59
CA GLU A 38 -7.15 -20.74 20.70
C GLU A 38 -8.36 -20.83 21.64
N LYS A 39 -8.83 -22.06 21.86
CA LYS A 39 -9.79 -22.32 22.93
C LYS A 39 -9.03 -22.42 24.26
N THR A 40 -9.43 -21.63 25.25
CA THR A 40 -8.78 -21.57 26.57
C THR A 40 -9.74 -21.98 27.69
N SER A 41 -9.19 -22.50 28.78
CA SER A 41 -9.91 -22.69 30.06
C SER A 41 -9.80 -21.47 30.99
N GLY A 42 -8.93 -20.51 30.65
CA GLY A 42 -8.71 -19.27 31.39
C GLY A 42 -9.60 -18.11 30.93
N GLU A 43 -9.14 -16.89 31.21
CA GLU A 43 -9.81 -15.67 30.76
C GLU A 43 -9.65 -15.49 29.25
N PRO A 44 -10.76 -15.27 28.51
CA PRO A 44 -10.72 -15.02 27.08
C PRO A 44 -10.24 -13.60 26.76
N GLY A 45 -9.64 -13.42 25.58
CA GLY A 45 -9.12 -12.12 25.20
C GLY A 45 -8.37 -12.13 23.87
N VAL A 46 -7.55 -11.09 23.68
CA VAL A 46 -6.61 -10.97 22.57
C VAL A 46 -5.22 -10.74 23.12
N LEU A 47 -4.23 -11.49 22.63
CA LEU A 47 -2.83 -11.41 23.04
C LEU A 47 -1.96 -11.03 21.83
N ASN A 48 -0.75 -10.53 22.09
CA ASN A 48 0.25 -10.17 21.07
C ASN A 48 -0.28 -9.19 20.00
N THR A 49 -1.01 -8.15 20.44
CA THR A 49 -1.62 -7.15 19.55
C THR A 49 -0.65 -6.06 19.09
N ASP A 50 0.62 -6.10 19.48
CA ASP A 50 1.72 -5.24 19.01
C ASP A 50 2.20 -5.61 17.60
N THR A 51 1.29 -6.09 16.76
CA THR A 51 1.51 -6.68 15.44
C THR A 51 2.02 -5.68 14.40
N CYS A 52 2.09 -4.39 14.71
CA CYS A 52 2.75 -3.43 13.84
C CYS A 52 4.28 -3.39 14.08
N ALA A 53 4.72 -3.69 15.30
CA ALA A 53 6.13 -3.68 15.72
C ALA A 53 6.76 -5.10 15.74
N SER A 54 6.01 -6.13 16.13
CA SER A 54 6.55 -7.48 16.42
C SER A 54 6.09 -8.53 15.41
N SER A 55 7.00 -9.30 14.79
CA SER A 55 6.67 -10.32 13.76
C SER A 55 5.68 -11.41 14.21
N SER A 56 5.36 -11.48 15.49
CA SER A 56 4.39 -12.40 16.07
C SER A 56 2.98 -12.21 15.51
N SER A 57 2.25 -13.33 15.39
CA SER A 57 0.82 -13.33 15.15
C SER A 57 0.06 -12.99 16.44
N PRO A 58 -0.99 -12.17 16.35
CA PRO A 58 -1.91 -11.96 17.46
C PRO A 58 -2.72 -13.24 17.70
N ILE A 59 -3.09 -13.45 18.96
CA ILE A 59 -3.80 -14.67 19.40
C ILE A 59 -5.18 -14.25 19.88
N PHE A 60 -6.21 -14.83 19.30
CA PHE A 60 -7.59 -14.70 19.74
C PHE A 60 -7.94 -15.90 20.62
N THR A 61 -8.13 -15.67 21.92
CA THR A 61 -8.53 -16.72 22.85
C THR A 61 -10.03 -16.64 23.16
N TYR A 62 -10.70 -17.78 23.26
CA TYR A 62 -12.11 -17.85 23.64
C TYR A 62 -12.38 -19.03 24.57
N ASN A 63 -13.41 -18.91 25.40
CA ASN A 63 -13.83 -19.96 26.31
C ASN A 63 -15.35 -20.18 26.19
N ASP A 64 -15.75 -21.25 25.52
CA ASP A 64 -17.15 -21.58 25.25
C ASP A 64 -17.94 -22.08 26.49
N ILE A 65 -17.27 -22.23 27.63
CA ILE A 65 -17.92 -22.49 28.92
C ILE A 65 -18.35 -21.18 29.57
N THR A 66 -17.55 -20.11 29.44
CA THR A 66 -17.76 -18.83 30.13
C THR A 66 -18.30 -17.72 29.22
N GLU A 67 -18.20 -17.86 27.90
CA GLU A 67 -18.71 -16.90 26.91
C GLU A 67 -19.79 -17.54 26.04
N SER A 68 -20.82 -16.76 25.71
CA SER A 68 -21.80 -17.18 24.71
C SER A 68 -21.21 -17.10 23.29
N ASN A 69 -21.71 -17.90 22.35
CA ASN A 69 -21.32 -17.81 20.94
C ASN A 69 -21.52 -16.40 20.35
N LEU A 70 -22.52 -15.65 20.83
CA LEU A 70 -22.77 -14.28 20.39
C LEU A 70 -21.68 -13.32 20.87
N ASP A 71 -21.15 -13.51 22.08
CA ASP A 71 -20.09 -12.67 22.63
C ASP A 71 -18.76 -12.96 21.93
N ILE A 72 -18.46 -14.23 21.67
CA ILE A 72 -17.29 -14.63 20.88
C ILE A 72 -17.38 -14.04 19.47
N LEU A 73 -18.56 -14.10 18.84
CA LEU A 73 -18.78 -13.53 17.50
C LEU A 73 -18.50 -12.03 17.51
N LYS A 74 -19.11 -11.24 18.41
CA LYS A 74 -18.89 -9.79 18.50
C LYS A 74 -17.41 -9.44 18.69
N ARG A 75 -16.70 -10.18 19.56
CA ARG A 75 -15.28 -9.93 19.82
C ARG A 75 -14.41 -10.31 18.62
N SER A 76 -14.76 -11.37 17.90
CA SER A 76 -14.08 -11.76 16.66
C SER A 76 -14.31 -10.75 15.52
N GLU A 77 -15.52 -10.18 15.39
CA GLU A 77 -15.81 -9.09 14.46
C GLU A 77 -15.01 -7.81 14.81
N ALA A 78 -14.90 -7.49 16.11
CA ALA A 78 -14.05 -6.39 16.56
C ALA A 78 -12.57 -6.63 16.23
N ALA A 79 -12.08 -7.86 16.39
CA ALA A 79 -10.71 -8.23 16.02
C ALA A 79 -10.47 -8.07 14.51
N LEU A 80 -11.43 -8.36 13.63
CA LEU A 80 -11.29 -8.15 12.18
C LEU A 80 -11.08 -6.67 11.81
N ALA A 81 -11.66 -5.75 12.58
CA ALA A 81 -11.50 -4.30 12.38
C ALA A 81 -10.26 -3.72 13.09
N ASP A 82 -9.64 -4.49 13.99
CA ASP A 82 -8.57 -4.05 14.88
C ASP A 82 -7.28 -3.66 14.14
N THR A 83 -6.49 -2.79 14.77
CA THR A 83 -5.19 -2.35 14.25
C THR A 83 -4.21 -3.52 14.07
N ALA A 84 -4.24 -4.53 14.95
CA ALA A 84 -3.42 -5.73 14.82
C ALA A 84 -3.70 -6.45 13.49
N THR A 85 -4.97 -6.62 13.13
CA THR A 85 -5.37 -7.22 11.84
C THR A 85 -4.90 -6.40 10.66
N ARG A 86 -5.08 -5.08 10.70
CA ARG A 86 -4.61 -4.18 9.64
C ARG A 86 -3.08 -4.26 9.47
N CYS A 87 -2.34 -4.43 10.56
CA CYS A 87 -0.89 -4.63 10.50
C CYS A 87 -0.45 -6.01 10.01
N LEU A 88 -1.22 -7.08 10.28
CA LEU A 88 -1.02 -8.38 9.61
C LEU A 88 -1.16 -8.25 8.10
N VAL A 89 -2.21 -7.55 7.65
CA VAL A 89 -2.45 -7.29 6.23
C VAL A 89 -1.27 -6.50 5.65
N ASN A 90 -0.87 -5.39 6.27
CA ASN A 90 0.26 -4.60 5.76
C ASN A 90 1.60 -5.36 5.71
N ARG A 91 1.84 -6.33 6.60
CA ARG A 91 3.04 -7.19 6.49
C ARG A 91 3.07 -7.98 5.21
N ARG A 92 1.92 -8.55 4.83
CA ARG A 92 1.78 -9.24 3.56
C ARG A 92 1.89 -8.27 2.38
N TYR A 93 1.50 -7.00 2.56
CA TYR A 93 1.74 -5.93 1.57
C TYR A 93 3.23 -5.70 1.32
N LYS A 94 4.14 -5.88 2.28
CA LYS A 94 5.60 -5.76 2.02
C LYS A 94 6.05 -6.68 0.88
N THR A 95 5.66 -7.96 0.96
CA THR A 95 6.01 -8.97 -0.05
C THR A 95 5.34 -8.64 -1.37
N ALA A 96 4.05 -8.32 -1.35
CA ALA A 96 3.29 -7.93 -2.54
C ALA A 96 3.87 -6.68 -3.22
N ALA A 97 4.30 -5.69 -2.44
CA ALA A 97 4.93 -4.48 -2.94
C ALA A 97 6.25 -4.79 -3.62
N SER A 98 7.10 -5.59 -2.98
CA SER A 98 8.38 -6.02 -3.56
C SER A 98 8.18 -6.79 -4.88
N GLN A 99 7.19 -7.67 -4.95
CA GLN A 99 6.85 -8.42 -6.17
C GLN A 99 6.32 -7.50 -7.27
N ALA A 100 5.32 -6.68 -6.96
CA ALA A 100 4.69 -5.76 -7.90
C ALA A 100 5.70 -4.77 -8.50
N VAL A 101 6.48 -4.07 -7.67
CA VAL A 101 7.48 -3.10 -8.15
C VAL A 101 8.62 -3.79 -8.90
N GLY A 102 8.94 -5.05 -8.54
CA GLY A 102 9.88 -5.89 -9.28
C GLY A 102 9.39 -6.17 -10.70
N LYS A 103 8.13 -6.60 -10.86
CA LYS A 103 7.51 -6.85 -12.18
C LYS A 103 7.38 -5.56 -13.00
N LEU A 104 6.90 -4.46 -12.40
CA LEU A 104 6.84 -3.15 -13.07
C LEU A 104 8.22 -2.65 -13.50
N THR A 105 9.25 -2.90 -12.71
CA THR A 105 10.64 -2.52 -13.03
C THR A 105 11.23 -3.40 -14.14
N ALA A 106 10.77 -4.66 -14.24
CA ALA A 106 11.19 -5.58 -15.29
C ALA A 106 10.57 -5.24 -16.65
N ASN A 107 9.42 -4.56 -16.68
CA ASN A 107 8.87 -4.00 -17.90
C ASN A 107 9.72 -2.82 -18.38
N THR A 108 10.65 -3.08 -19.31
CA THR A 108 11.52 -2.05 -19.88
C THR A 108 10.78 -1.07 -20.81
N GLU A 109 9.55 -1.40 -21.20
CA GLU A 109 8.68 -0.56 -22.03
C GLU A 109 7.71 0.30 -21.20
N PHE A 110 7.74 0.17 -19.87
CA PHE A 110 7.15 1.15 -18.96
C PHE A 110 8.03 2.41 -18.93
N THR A 111 7.57 3.47 -19.60
CA THR A 111 8.36 4.70 -19.77
C THR A 111 7.72 5.92 -19.11
N PHE A 112 8.57 6.89 -18.80
CA PHE A 112 8.18 8.20 -18.28
C PHE A 112 8.15 9.23 -19.43
N PRO A 113 7.12 10.09 -19.52
CA PRO A 113 7.03 11.07 -20.60
C PRO A 113 8.16 12.11 -20.54
N LEU A 114 8.93 12.28 -21.62
CA LEU A 114 10.14 13.12 -21.66
C LEU A 114 9.89 14.64 -21.83
N LYS A 115 8.64 15.05 -22.03
CA LYS A 115 8.16 16.44 -22.05
C LYS A 115 6.69 16.34 -21.75
N ALA A 116 6.14 17.08 -20.77
CA ALA A 116 4.70 17.06 -20.49
C ALA A 116 3.90 17.41 -21.76
N PRO A 117 3.31 16.43 -22.47
CA PRO A 117 2.51 16.70 -23.64
C PRO A 117 1.06 16.65 -23.17
N ASP A 118 0.44 17.82 -23.00
CA ASP A 118 -0.93 17.97 -22.53
C ASP A 118 -1.12 17.69 -21.02
N PRO A 119 -1.66 18.65 -20.23
CA PRO A 119 -2.08 18.42 -18.84
C PRO A 119 -3.26 17.44 -18.71
N ARG A 120 -3.77 16.91 -19.82
CA ARG A 120 -4.73 15.80 -19.87
C ARG A 120 -3.98 14.53 -20.26
N ASP A 121 -3.68 13.73 -19.23
CA ASP A 121 -3.48 12.28 -19.35
C ASP A 121 -2.13 11.78 -19.89
N PRO A 122 -1.03 11.95 -19.12
CA PRO A 122 0.21 11.24 -19.40
C PRO A 122 0.14 9.74 -19.07
N PHE A 123 -1.04 9.19 -18.72
CA PHE A 123 -1.25 7.75 -18.76
C PHE A 123 -1.65 7.32 -20.17
N LEU A 124 -0.75 6.60 -20.83
CA LEU A 124 -1.04 5.92 -22.08
C LEU A 124 -1.07 4.43 -21.76
N PRO A 125 -2.23 3.87 -21.35
CA PRO A 125 -2.31 2.49 -20.90
C PRO A 125 -2.00 1.51 -22.03
N PRO A 126 -1.67 0.24 -21.70
CA PRO A 126 -1.61 -0.82 -22.69
C PRO A 126 -2.90 -0.91 -23.50
N ALA A 127 -2.76 -0.93 -24.82
CA ALA A 127 -3.90 -1.04 -25.73
C ALA A 127 -4.75 -2.28 -25.39
N GLU A 128 -6.07 -2.15 -25.56
CA GLU A 128 -7.07 -3.22 -25.43
C GLU A 128 -7.32 -3.74 -24.00
N ASN A 129 -6.59 -3.27 -22.98
CA ASN A 129 -6.79 -3.70 -21.59
C ASN A 129 -7.42 -2.64 -20.69
N TRP A 130 -7.48 -1.40 -21.16
CA TRP A 130 -7.95 -0.25 -20.40
C TRP A 130 -8.94 0.57 -21.21
N ILE A 131 -9.99 1.05 -20.55
CA ILE A 131 -10.94 1.99 -21.14
C ILE A 131 -10.44 3.40 -20.81
N PRO A 132 -9.99 4.18 -21.82
CA PRO A 132 -9.62 5.56 -21.59
C PRO A 132 -10.88 6.37 -21.26
N SER A 133 -10.98 6.93 -20.06
CA SER A 133 -12.15 7.74 -19.66
C SER A 133 -11.84 9.22 -19.69
N SER A 134 -11.54 9.73 -20.90
CA SER A 134 -11.26 11.15 -21.15
C SER A 134 -12.41 12.10 -20.77
N LYS A 135 -13.59 11.58 -20.36
CA LYS A 135 -14.73 12.35 -19.83
C LYS A 135 -14.82 12.40 -18.30
N ARG A 136 -14.09 11.55 -17.56
CA ARG A 136 -14.12 11.48 -16.08
C ARG A 136 -12.74 11.59 -15.43
N GLY A 137 -11.68 11.71 -16.23
CA GLY A 137 -10.31 11.95 -15.75
C GLY A 137 -9.61 10.74 -15.12
N TYR A 138 -10.07 9.50 -15.40
CA TYR A 138 -9.43 8.27 -14.92
C TYR A 138 -9.65 7.08 -15.87
N ASP A 139 -8.62 6.27 -16.05
CA ASP A 139 -8.66 5.03 -16.82
C ASP A 139 -8.99 3.84 -15.92
N ILE A 140 -9.82 2.93 -16.44
CA ILE A 140 -10.26 1.73 -15.74
C ILE A 140 -9.90 0.48 -16.52
N PRO A 141 -9.63 -0.66 -15.85
CA PRO A 141 -9.45 -1.94 -16.52
C PRO A 141 -10.71 -2.34 -17.33
N LEU A 142 -10.53 -2.87 -18.54
CA LEU A 142 -11.62 -3.24 -19.44
C LEU A 142 -12.38 -4.50 -18.98
N ASN A 143 -11.65 -5.59 -18.72
CA ASN A 143 -12.23 -6.91 -18.43
C ASN A 143 -12.21 -7.21 -16.93
N SER A 144 -11.01 -7.24 -16.34
CA SER A 144 -10.80 -7.43 -14.91
C SER A 144 -9.62 -6.58 -14.44
N ILE A 145 -9.54 -6.33 -13.14
CA ILE A 145 -8.44 -5.60 -12.53
C ILE A 145 -7.14 -6.40 -12.72
N SER A 146 -7.19 -7.70 -12.45
CA SER A 146 -6.01 -8.56 -12.57
C SER A 146 -5.48 -8.62 -14.02
N GLU A 147 -6.36 -8.66 -15.02
CA GLU A 147 -5.95 -8.61 -16.43
C GLU A 147 -5.32 -7.26 -16.80
N GLY A 148 -5.91 -6.15 -16.31
CA GLY A 148 -5.37 -4.81 -16.49
C GLY A 148 -3.97 -4.66 -15.90
N VAL A 149 -3.74 -5.22 -14.71
CA VAL A 149 -2.42 -5.23 -14.05
C VAL A 149 -1.42 -6.12 -14.76
N ASN A 150 -1.82 -7.32 -15.18
CA ASN A 150 -0.93 -8.21 -15.96
C ASN A 150 -0.45 -7.53 -17.24
N ALA A 151 -1.33 -6.80 -17.94
CA ALA A 151 -0.95 -6.02 -19.11
C ALA A 151 0.12 -4.96 -18.77
N LEU A 152 0.05 -4.32 -17.60
CA LEU A 152 1.08 -3.36 -17.15
C LEU A 152 2.42 -4.02 -16.85
N TYR A 153 2.46 -5.33 -16.57
CA TYR A 153 3.73 -6.04 -16.40
C TYR A 153 4.39 -6.43 -17.72
N GLU A 154 3.62 -6.55 -18.80
CA GLU A 154 4.06 -7.23 -20.02
C GLU A 154 4.08 -6.35 -21.27
N LYS A 155 3.28 -5.28 -21.29
CA LYS A 155 3.06 -4.45 -22.48
C LYS A 155 3.65 -3.05 -22.33
N PRO A 156 3.96 -2.36 -23.44
CA PRO A 156 4.34 -0.95 -23.42
C PRO A 156 3.25 -0.05 -22.83
N PHE A 157 3.65 0.91 -22.00
CA PHE A 157 2.78 2.00 -21.55
C PHE A 157 3.60 3.20 -21.04
N VAL A 158 2.94 4.34 -20.92
CA VAL A 158 3.54 5.58 -20.41
C VAL A 158 2.77 6.06 -19.19
N ALA A 159 3.46 6.52 -18.14
CA ALA A 159 2.83 7.18 -17.01
C ALA A 159 3.74 8.28 -16.43
N GLU A 160 3.13 9.39 -15.99
CA GLU A 160 3.83 10.36 -15.13
C GLU A 160 4.01 9.82 -13.70
N CYS A 161 4.76 10.52 -12.85
CA CYS A 161 5.24 9.99 -11.58
C CYS A 161 4.10 9.64 -10.61
N ALA A 162 3.03 10.43 -10.59
CA ALA A 162 1.89 10.25 -9.71
C ALA A 162 0.95 9.12 -10.17
N THR A 163 0.68 9.00 -11.47
CA THR A 163 0.02 7.85 -12.12
C THR A 163 0.84 6.58 -11.90
N ALA A 164 2.16 6.63 -12.05
CA ALA A 164 3.03 5.48 -11.84
C ALA A 164 2.94 4.91 -10.41
N ILE A 165 2.77 5.76 -9.38
CA ILE A 165 2.56 5.30 -8.01
C ILE A 165 1.17 4.69 -7.82
N GLN A 166 0.13 5.20 -8.47
CA GLN A 166 -1.18 4.55 -8.46
C GLN A 166 -1.15 3.18 -9.13
N ILE A 167 -0.44 3.05 -10.24
CA ILE A 167 -0.17 1.77 -10.91
C ILE A 167 0.54 0.82 -9.93
N ALA A 168 1.57 1.29 -9.22
CA ALA A 168 2.25 0.50 -8.21
C ALA A 168 1.29 0.07 -7.09
N GLN A 169 0.45 0.97 -6.56
CA GLN A 169 -0.56 0.65 -5.55
C GLN A 169 -1.53 -0.43 -6.04
N LEU A 170 -2.00 -0.34 -7.28
CA LEU A 170 -2.94 -1.30 -7.87
C LEU A 170 -2.28 -2.67 -8.06
N ALA A 171 -1.04 -2.66 -8.53
CA ALA A 171 -0.22 -3.85 -8.66
C ALA A 171 0.01 -4.52 -7.31
N VAL A 172 0.41 -3.77 -6.27
CA VAL A 172 0.57 -4.28 -4.89
C VAL A 172 -0.72 -4.91 -4.39
N LEU A 173 -1.85 -4.22 -4.57
CA LEU A 173 -3.17 -4.71 -4.17
C LEU A 173 -3.50 -6.04 -4.86
N THR A 174 -3.24 -6.13 -6.16
CA THR A 174 -3.50 -7.33 -6.97
C THR A 174 -2.60 -8.49 -6.57
N GLU A 175 -1.30 -8.25 -6.32
CA GLU A 175 -0.40 -9.29 -5.79
C GLU A 175 -0.81 -9.73 -4.38
N HIS A 176 -1.33 -8.82 -3.55
CA HIS A 176 -1.69 -9.12 -2.17
C HIS A 176 -2.96 -9.98 -2.07
N TYR A 177 -4.05 -9.60 -2.75
CA TYR A 177 -5.31 -10.33 -2.70
C TYR A 177 -5.40 -11.44 -3.76
N GLY A 178 -4.53 -11.43 -4.76
CA GLY A 178 -4.45 -12.43 -5.81
C GLY A 178 -5.82 -12.67 -6.47
N PRO A 179 -6.31 -13.92 -6.51
CA PRO A 179 -7.58 -14.26 -7.17
C PRO A 179 -8.81 -13.59 -6.53
N PHE A 180 -8.71 -13.09 -5.28
CA PHE A 180 -9.81 -12.40 -4.63
C PHE A 180 -10.01 -10.97 -5.14
N THR A 181 -9.01 -10.38 -5.81
CA THR A 181 -9.05 -9.00 -6.30
C THR A 181 -10.29 -8.75 -7.17
N ASP A 182 -10.46 -9.55 -8.22
CA ASP A 182 -11.59 -9.43 -9.16
C ASP A 182 -12.92 -9.89 -8.57
N ALA A 183 -12.90 -10.67 -7.49
CA ALA A 183 -14.10 -11.14 -6.82
C ALA A 183 -14.67 -10.12 -5.81
N MET A 184 -13.80 -9.30 -5.21
CA MET A 184 -14.19 -8.35 -4.16
C MET A 184 -14.27 -6.89 -4.65
N LEU A 185 -13.78 -6.59 -5.86
CA LEU A 185 -13.78 -5.25 -6.46
C LEU A 185 -14.39 -5.27 -7.85
N ASP A 186 -15.18 -4.24 -8.15
CA ASP A 186 -15.60 -3.95 -9.51
C ASP A 186 -14.48 -3.14 -10.22
N PRO A 187 -14.14 -3.40 -11.49
CA PRO A 187 -13.19 -2.56 -12.23
C PRO A 187 -13.52 -1.07 -12.18
N SER A 188 -14.80 -0.71 -12.11
CA SER A 188 -15.26 0.69 -11.97
C SER A 188 -15.01 1.29 -10.57
N ASP A 189 -14.68 0.48 -9.57
CA ASP A 189 -14.25 0.94 -8.25
C ASP A 189 -12.77 1.39 -8.23
N ILE A 190 -12.02 1.17 -9.32
CA ILE A 190 -10.59 1.42 -9.44
C ILE A 190 -10.26 2.18 -10.72
N GLY A 191 -10.07 3.49 -10.58
CA GLY A 191 -9.53 4.36 -11.61
C GLY A 191 -8.09 4.80 -11.34
N ILE A 192 -7.32 4.98 -12.40
CA ILE A 192 -5.98 5.60 -12.42
C ILE A 192 -6.10 6.90 -13.22
N GLY A 193 -5.71 8.06 -12.70
CA GLY A 193 -5.96 9.33 -13.41
C GLY A 193 -5.00 10.48 -13.08
N ILE A 194 -5.54 11.71 -12.93
CA ILE A 194 -4.84 12.91 -12.43
C ILE A 194 -5.36 13.41 -11.06
N TRP A 195 -4.47 13.92 -10.19
CA TRP A 195 -4.77 14.18 -8.75
C TRP A 195 -5.94 15.10 -8.40
N ARG A 196 -6.26 16.08 -9.25
CA ARG A 196 -7.34 17.04 -8.98
C ARG A 196 -8.74 16.44 -9.07
N GLU A 197 -8.94 15.33 -9.77
CA GLU A 197 -10.25 14.68 -9.92
C GLU A 197 -10.52 13.57 -8.88
N TYR A 198 -9.55 13.27 -8.00
CA TYR A 198 -9.58 12.10 -7.10
C TYR A 198 -10.45 12.22 -5.85
N ALA A 199 -10.64 13.43 -5.31
CA ALA A 199 -11.35 13.59 -4.04
C ALA A 199 -12.84 13.19 -4.10
N LYS A 200 -13.39 12.92 -5.30
CA LYS A 200 -14.82 12.65 -5.52
C LYS A 200 -15.11 11.33 -6.24
N ASN A 201 -14.09 10.58 -6.64
CA ASN A 201 -14.19 9.47 -7.60
C ASN A 201 -13.58 8.17 -7.05
N PRO A 202 -13.91 7.01 -7.66
CA PRO A 202 -13.31 5.71 -7.31
C PRO A 202 -11.84 5.59 -7.74
N SER A 203 -10.96 6.49 -7.28
CA SER A 203 -9.52 6.43 -7.55
C SER A 203 -8.80 5.59 -6.49
N ILE A 204 -7.80 4.81 -6.91
CA ILE A 204 -6.92 4.11 -5.97
C ILE A 204 -6.07 5.08 -5.13
N ALA A 205 -5.78 6.28 -5.62
CA ALA A 205 -5.06 7.30 -4.85
C ALA A 205 -5.85 7.84 -3.66
N ALA A 206 -7.19 7.83 -3.75
CA ALA A 206 -8.08 8.25 -2.66
C ALA A 206 -8.40 7.10 -1.69
N LYS A 207 -7.89 5.91 -1.96
CA LYS A 207 -8.18 4.65 -1.27
C LYS A 207 -6.84 3.97 -0.96
N THR A 208 -6.12 4.41 0.07
CA THR A 208 -5.03 3.70 0.81
C THR A 208 -4.14 4.74 1.48
N PRO A 209 -3.67 4.54 2.74
CA PRO A 209 -3.34 3.30 3.45
C PRO A 209 -4.21 2.93 4.67
N LEU A 210 -4.19 1.65 5.08
CA LEU A 210 -5.05 1.01 6.10
C LEU A 210 -5.00 1.62 7.53
N LEU A 211 -4.01 2.45 7.85
CA LEU A 211 -3.65 2.81 9.22
C LEU A 211 -3.54 4.32 9.50
N ILE A 212 -3.63 5.17 8.47
CA ILE A 212 -3.72 6.62 8.63
C ILE A 212 -5.12 7.06 8.24
N ASP A 213 -5.99 7.24 9.23
CA ASP A 213 -7.29 7.86 9.00
C ASP A 213 -7.20 9.39 9.15
N SER A 214 -8.29 10.07 8.77
CA SER A 214 -8.40 11.53 8.88
C SER A 214 -8.27 12.09 10.30
N SER A 215 -8.39 11.27 11.35
CA SER A 215 -8.25 11.71 12.74
C SER A 215 -6.78 11.83 13.16
N ARG A 216 -5.86 11.15 12.46
CA ARG A 216 -4.41 11.16 12.73
C ARG A 216 -3.62 12.21 11.92
N ARG A 217 -4.33 13.17 11.28
CA ARG A 217 -3.79 14.19 10.35
C ARG A 217 -2.64 15.05 10.87
N LYS A 218 -2.56 15.30 12.18
CA LYS A 218 -1.62 16.34 12.66
C LYS A 218 -0.15 15.93 12.49
N TYR A 219 0.17 14.63 12.53
CA TYR A 219 1.54 14.10 12.40
C TYR A 219 1.56 12.66 11.82
N PRO A 220 1.28 12.46 10.51
CA PRO A 220 1.14 11.13 9.91
C PRO A 220 2.39 10.27 10.09
N LEU A 221 3.59 10.83 9.90
CA LEU A 221 4.84 10.11 10.07
C LEU A 221 5.07 9.65 11.51
N LYS A 222 4.65 10.44 12.52
CA LYS A 222 4.73 10.06 13.93
C LYS A 222 3.76 8.94 14.25
N ALA A 223 2.51 9.04 13.75
CA ALA A 223 1.50 8.02 13.95
C ALA A 223 1.91 6.65 13.37
N LEU A 224 2.54 6.64 12.19
CA LEU A 224 3.11 5.40 11.62
C LEU A 224 4.25 4.87 12.49
N ALA A 225 5.17 5.75 12.91
CA ALA A 225 6.30 5.37 13.74
C ALA A 225 5.84 4.73 15.06
N GLU A 226 4.85 5.31 15.74
CA GLU A 226 4.29 4.79 17.00
C GLU A 226 3.67 3.40 16.85
N LEU A 227 3.09 3.09 15.68
CA LEU A 227 2.59 1.73 15.39
C LEU A 227 3.76 0.76 15.18
N GLY A 228 4.76 1.13 14.38
CA GLY A 228 5.91 0.28 14.07
C GLY A 228 6.07 0.01 12.58
N LYS A 229 7.08 -0.80 12.21
CA LYS A 229 7.46 -1.02 10.79
C LYS A 229 6.30 -1.49 9.89
N GLY A 230 5.41 -2.32 10.41
CA GLY A 230 4.26 -2.84 9.67
C GLY A 230 3.32 -1.73 9.19
N ALA A 231 3.34 -0.55 9.82
CA ALA A 231 2.52 0.56 9.40
C ALA A 231 3.03 1.26 8.12
N PHE A 232 4.33 1.12 7.80
CA PHE A 232 4.96 1.83 6.69
C PHE A 232 4.83 1.15 5.31
N TYR A 233 4.54 -0.15 5.27
CA TYR A 233 4.53 -0.88 4.00
C TYR A 233 3.37 -0.44 3.10
N GLY A 234 3.70 -0.12 1.83
CA GLY A 234 2.73 0.34 0.85
C GLY A 234 2.25 1.77 1.04
N GLN A 235 2.78 2.50 2.04
CA GLN A 235 2.53 3.93 2.19
C GLN A 235 3.08 4.68 1.00
N THR A 236 2.34 5.69 0.53
CA THR A 236 2.78 6.53 -0.58
C THR A 236 3.11 7.93 -0.09
N GLY A 237 3.91 8.65 -0.86
CA GLY A 237 4.28 10.01 -0.52
C GLY A 237 4.97 10.70 -1.68
N TYR A 238 5.55 11.86 -1.39
CA TYR A 238 6.28 12.64 -2.36
C TYR A 238 7.53 13.26 -1.79
N ILE A 239 8.48 13.54 -2.67
CA ILE A 239 9.61 14.47 -2.49
C ILE A 239 9.34 15.64 -3.43
N ARG A 240 9.21 16.86 -2.90
CA ARG A 240 8.91 18.05 -3.72
C ARG A 240 9.82 19.22 -3.40
N SER A 241 9.92 20.15 -4.34
CA SER A 241 10.62 21.39 -4.11
C SER A 241 9.96 22.21 -3.00
N VAL A 242 10.80 22.82 -2.15
CA VAL A 242 10.36 23.81 -1.16
C VAL A 242 10.20 25.20 -1.80
N LYS A 243 10.92 25.45 -2.90
CA LYS A 243 10.88 26.71 -3.64
C LYS A 243 10.02 26.60 -4.90
N SER A 244 9.63 27.76 -5.41
CA SER A 244 8.93 27.97 -6.69
C SER A 244 9.73 27.45 -7.89
N GLU A 245 9.02 27.26 -9.01
CA GLU A 245 9.56 26.73 -10.27
C GLU A 245 10.77 27.52 -10.81
N GLU A 246 10.89 28.82 -10.52
CA GLU A 246 12.03 29.66 -10.93
C GLU A 246 13.39 29.19 -10.36
N PHE A 247 13.35 28.40 -9.28
CA PHE A 247 14.53 27.79 -8.66
C PHE A 247 14.80 26.36 -9.16
N ILE A 248 14.01 25.83 -10.09
CA ILE A 248 14.16 24.50 -10.68
C ILE A 248 15.07 24.60 -11.91
N ASP A 249 16.10 23.76 -11.94
CA ASP A 249 17.07 23.66 -13.04
C ASP A 249 16.66 22.58 -14.06
N SER A 250 15.89 21.59 -13.63
CA SER A 250 15.38 20.47 -14.43
C SER A 250 13.94 20.15 -14.02
N ILE A 251 13.01 20.52 -14.89
CA ILE A 251 11.56 20.35 -14.67
C ILE A 251 11.15 18.87 -14.55
N ASP A 252 11.81 17.99 -15.30
CA ASP A 252 11.58 16.53 -15.23
C ASP A 252 11.99 15.93 -13.88
N ASN A 253 12.65 16.72 -13.02
CA ASN A 253 13.05 16.36 -11.67
C ASN A 253 12.50 17.38 -10.65
N ILE A 254 11.36 18.03 -10.89
CA ILE A 254 10.75 18.97 -9.93
C ILE A 254 10.28 18.29 -8.63
N GLY A 255 10.03 16.99 -8.70
CA GLY A 255 9.65 16.16 -7.57
C GLY A 255 9.57 14.69 -7.95
N GLN A 256 9.25 13.86 -6.97
CA GLN A 256 9.09 12.42 -7.11
C GLN A 256 7.92 11.97 -6.24
N ASN A 257 7.06 11.13 -6.79
CA ASN A 257 6.10 10.37 -6.00
C ASN A 257 6.71 9.01 -5.70
N PHE A 258 6.46 8.49 -4.51
CA PHE A 258 7.05 7.23 -4.07
C PHE A 258 6.04 6.32 -3.39
N LEU A 259 6.38 5.02 -3.38
CA LEU A 259 5.75 3.99 -2.55
C LEU A 259 6.83 3.38 -1.65
N ILE A 260 6.57 3.27 -0.34
CA ILE A 260 7.48 2.65 0.62
C ILE A 260 7.41 1.13 0.46
N VAL A 261 8.54 0.54 0.10
CA VAL A 261 8.70 -0.91 -0.10
C VAL A 261 9.18 -1.57 1.18
N ASP A 262 10.18 -0.97 1.85
CA ASP A 262 10.70 -1.47 3.12
C ASP A 262 11.17 -0.35 4.06
N ILE A 263 11.26 -0.68 5.34
CA ILE A 263 11.84 0.16 6.38
C ILE A 263 12.48 -0.71 7.47
N SER A 264 13.66 -0.35 7.96
CA SER A 264 14.30 -1.05 9.08
C SER A 264 13.69 -0.70 10.44
N ASP A 265 13.88 -1.60 11.42
CA ASP A 265 13.54 -1.32 12.82
C ASP A 265 14.33 -0.13 13.37
N ALA A 266 15.56 0.10 12.89
CA ALA A 266 16.39 1.23 13.29
C ALA A 266 15.81 2.57 12.81
N ALA A 267 15.34 2.65 11.55
CA ALA A 267 14.66 3.83 11.04
C ALA A 267 13.35 4.11 11.78
N VAL A 268 12.54 3.07 12.06
CA VAL A 268 11.31 3.23 12.84
C VAL A 268 11.60 3.73 14.25
N THR A 269 12.56 3.11 14.95
CA THR A 269 12.96 3.51 16.32
C THR A 269 13.46 4.95 16.34
N ALA A 270 14.24 5.33 15.34
CA ALA A 270 14.68 6.71 15.18
C ALA A 270 13.46 7.64 15.02
N LEU A 271 12.52 7.35 14.11
CA LEU A 271 11.32 8.17 13.94
C LEU A 271 10.47 8.25 15.22
N GLN A 272 10.36 7.16 15.97
CA GLN A 272 9.66 7.11 17.26
C GLN A 272 10.27 8.04 18.31
N SER A 273 11.61 8.16 18.34
CA SER A 273 12.32 8.98 19.33
C SER A 273 12.19 10.50 19.08
N ARG A 274 11.55 10.91 17.98
CA ARG A 274 11.39 12.33 17.59
C ARG A 274 10.04 12.86 18.01
N ASP A 275 9.99 14.12 18.42
CA ASP A 275 8.73 14.80 18.73
C ASP A 275 8.00 15.21 17.45
N LYS A 276 8.75 15.66 16.44
CA LYS A 276 8.23 16.13 15.14
C LYS A 276 9.03 15.48 14.01
N PRO A 277 8.94 14.15 13.83
CA PRO A 277 9.81 13.40 12.92
C PRO A 277 9.87 14.01 11.51
N LEU A 278 8.74 14.37 10.91
CA LEU A 278 8.70 14.95 9.56
C LEU A 278 9.54 16.22 9.45
N ARG A 279 9.33 17.17 10.38
CA ARG A 279 10.06 18.44 10.43
C ARG A 279 11.55 18.22 10.69
N GLU A 280 11.87 17.30 11.58
CA GLU A 280 13.25 17.03 11.99
C GLU A 280 14.06 16.36 10.88
N ILE A 281 13.50 15.35 10.20
CA ILE A 281 14.13 14.70 9.03
C ILE A 281 14.29 15.70 7.88
N ASN A 282 13.25 16.46 7.54
CA ASN A 282 13.36 17.51 6.51
C ASN A 282 14.42 18.57 6.88
N SER A 283 14.57 18.89 8.17
CA SER A 283 15.60 19.81 8.65
C SER A 283 17.02 19.23 8.49
N ILE A 284 17.22 17.92 8.66
CA ILE A 284 18.51 17.27 8.36
C ILE A 284 18.84 17.42 6.88
N SER A 285 17.90 17.05 5.99
CA SER A 285 18.04 17.21 4.53
C SER A 285 18.39 18.65 4.13
N HIS A 286 17.67 19.64 4.69
CA HIS A 286 17.93 21.05 4.41
C HIS A 286 19.30 21.53 4.87
N ARG A 287 19.81 21.02 6.01
CA ARG A 287 21.17 21.36 6.47
C ARG A 287 22.24 20.78 5.55
N ALA A 288 22.06 19.53 5.11
CA ALA A 288 22.95 18.89 4.14
C ALA A 288 22.95 19.66 2.81
N TRP A 289 21.76 20.01 2.29
CA TRP A 289 21.62 20.82 1.08
C TRP A 289 22.32 22.18 1.20
N LYS A 290 22.19 22.89 2.33
CA LYS A 290 22.89 24.18 2.53
C LYS A 290 24.42 24.03 2.44
N ARG A 291 24.98 22.94 2.99
CA ARG A 291 26.42 22.65 2.87
C ARG A 291 26.80 22.33 1.43
N TYR A 292 26.06 21.43 0.79
CA TYR A 292 26.23 21.08 -0.62
C TYR A 292 26.24 22.32 -1.51
N ASN A 293 25.21 23.17 -1.40
CA ASN A 293 25.06 24.37 -2.23
C ASN A 293 26.19 25.38 -1.98
N LYS A 294 26.67 25.53 -0.73
CA LYS A 294 27.82 26.38 -0.39
C LYS A 294 29.14 25.87 -0.98
N LEU A 295 29.33 24.55 -1.05
CA LEU A 295 30.52 23.95 -1.66
C LEU A 295 30.44 24.06 -3.19
N LEU A 296 29.26 23.85 -3.75
CA LEU A 296 29.01 24.00 -5.18
C LEU A 296 29.27 25.44 -5.64
N SER A 297 28.82 26.45 -4.87
CA SER A 297 29.07 27.87 -5.18
C SER A 297 30.55 28.27 -5.13
N LYS A 298 31.41 27.43 -4.51
CA LYS A 298 32.86 27.62 -4.49
C LYS A 298 33.58 26.87 -5.61
N GLY A 299 32.85 26.32 -6.58
CA GLY A 299 33.40 25.59 -7.72
C GLY A 299 33.65 24.10 -7.47
N GLY A 300 33.04 23.51 -6.45
CA GLY A 300 33.14 22.06 -6.22
C GLY A 300 32.43 21.24 -7.30
N ASP A 301 32.92 20.03 -7.57
CA ASP A 301 32.32 19.14 -8.57
C ASP A 301 30.93 18.66 -8.15
N LYS A 302 29.93 18.88 -9.02
CA LYS A 302 28.51 18.63 -8.72
C LYS A 302 28.24 17.18 -8.36
N LYS A 303 28.84 16.23 -9.10
CA LYS A 303 28.61 14.79 -8.95
C LYS A 303 29.29 14.26 -7.70
N PHE A 304 30.53 14.66 -7.44
CA PHE A 304 31.23 14.34 -6.21
C PHE A 304 30.47 14.87 -4.99
N LEU A 305 30.03 16.13 -5.03
CA LEU A 305 29.31 16.75 -3.92
C LEU A 305 27.94 16.12 -3.68
N SER A 306 27.21 15.67 -4.71
CA SER A 306 25.93 14.99 -4.53
C SER A 306 26.12 13.64 -3.83
N SER A 307 27.14 12.88 -4.23
CA SER A 307 27.46 11.61 -3.58
C SER A 307 27.96 11.79 -2.15
N ALA A 308 28.75 12.84 -1.87
CA ALA A 308 29.16 13.19 -0.52
C ALA A 308 27.95 13.58 0.36
N LEU A 309 26.98 14.32 -0.18
CA LEU A 309 25.74 14.63 0.50
C LEU A 309 24.94 13.36 0.81
N ARG A 310 24.86 12.39 -0.11
CA ARG A 310 24.18 11.10 0.16
C ARG A 310 24.78 10.42 1.38
N ILE A 311 26.11 10.28 1.40
CA ILE A 311 26.84 9.66 2.52
C ILE A 311 26.59 10.43 3.83
N GLU A 312 26.58 11.77 3.77
CA GLU A 312 26.29 12.62 4.92
C GLU A 312 24.87 12.38 5.47
N LEU A 313 23.86 12.25 4.59
CA LEU A 313 22.49 11.94 4.98
C LEU A 313 22.38 10.55 5.61
N GLU A 314 22.91 9.53 4.95
CA GLU A 314 22.92 8.15 5.45
C GLU A 314 23.59 8.03 6.82
N ALA A 315 24.68 8.77 7.05
CA ALA A 315 25.35 8.82 8.35
C ALA A 315 24.60 9.64 9.41
N SER A 316 23.71 10.55 9.01
CA SER A 316 22.99 11.44 9.93
C SER A 316 21.76 10.78 10.56
N ASP A 317 21.10 9.87 9.83
CA ASP A 317 19.85 9.27 10.27
C ASP A 317 19.60 7.93 9.54
N PRO A 318 19.24 6.84 10.25
CA PRO A 318 18.85 5.58 9.62
C PRO A 318 17.66 5.75 8.65
N PHE A 319 16.82 6.77 8.81
CA PHE A 319 15.76 7.06 7.84
C PHE A 319 16.29 7.21 6.40
N PHE A 320 17.47 7.80 6.23
CA PHE A 320 18.01 8.08 4.90
C PHE A 320 18.58 6.83 4.23
N SER A 321 19.17 5.91 4.99
CA SER A 321 19.77 4.67 4.48
C SER A 321 18.80 3.50 4.43
N ASP A 322 17.87 3.42 5.38
CA ASP A 322 17.12 2.19 5.68
C ASP A 322 15.61 2.31 5.36
N VAL A 323 15.22 3.33 4.60
CA VAL A 323 13.88 3.44 4.01
C VAL A 323 14.03 3.26 2.51
N ASP A 324 13.52 2.14 2.00
CA ASP A 324 13.53 1.81 0.59
C ASP A 324 12.21 2.23 -0.05
N VAL A 325 12.31 3.08 -1.07
CA VAL A 325 11.14 3.58 -1.79
C VAL A 325 11.24 3.32 -3.29
N TYR A 326 10.13 2.88 -3.87
CA TYR A 326 9.95 2.79 -5.31
C TYR A 326 9.57 4.16 -5.86
N VAL A 327 10.36 4.64 -6.82
CA VAL A 327 10.04 5.82 -7.65
C VAL A 327 10.18 5.40 -9.10
N HIS A 328 9.15 5.58 -9.93
CA HIS A 328 9.26 5.31 -11.36
C HIS A 328 9.95 6.47 -12.10
N PRO A 329 10.84 6.22 -13.10
CA PRO A 329 11.43 4.94 -13.52
C PRO A 329 12.71 4.57 -12.75
N LEU A 330 12.97 5.24 -11.63
CA LEU A 330 14.22 5.18 -10.87
C LEU A 330 14.38 3.92 -10.00
N LYS A 331 13.38 3.05 -9.99
CA LYS A 331 13.33 1.76 -9.28
C LYS A 331 13.33 1.95 -7.76
N VAL A 332 13.50 0.85 -7.04
CA VAL A 332 13.63 0.82 -5.58
C VAL A 332 15.05 1.24 -5.20
N LYS A 333 15.18 2.26 -4.35
CA LYS A 333 16.43 2.74 -3.76
C LYS A 333 16.18 3.33 -2.37
N SER A 334 17.25 3.52 -1.61
CA SER A 334 17.18 4.26 -0.35
C SER A 334 16.69 5.69 -0.56
N PHE A 335 16.08 6.24 0.48
CA PHE A 335 15.61 7.63 0.47
C PHE A 335 16.72 8.63 0.14
N ALA A 336 17.93 8.42 0.68
CA ALA A 336 19.10 9.25 0.38
C ALA A 336 19.48 9.24 -1.10
N ALA A 337 19.41 8.09 -1.77
CA ALA A 337 19.76 7.96 -3.18
C ALA A 337 18.77 8.72 -4.10
N HIS A 338 17.50 8.79 -3.72
CA HIS A 338 16.52 9.62 -4.42
C HIS A 338 16.77 11.11 -4.18
N LEU A 339 17.10 11.52 -2.96
CA LEU A 339 17.51 12.91 -2.67
C LEU A 339 18.80 13.32 -3.37
N GLU A 340 19.80 12.43 -3.47
CA GLU A 340 21.02 12.68 -4.23
C GLU A 340 20.70 13.09 -5.67
N ARG A 341 19.79 12.34 -6.32
CA ARG A 341 19.34 12.67 -7.67
C ARG A 341 18.68 14.06 -7.71
N GLN A 342 17.79 14.36 -6.78
CA GLN A 342 17.12 15.66 -6.74
C GLN A 342 18.13 16.81 -6.66
N PHE A 343 19.13 16.71 -5.78
CA PHE A 343 20.17 17.74 -5.67
C PHE A 343 21.16 17.74 -6.85
N LEU A 344 21.39 16.59 -7.48
CA LEU A 344 22.20 16.48 -8.70
C LEU A 344 21.52 17.13 -9.91
N PHE A 345 20.20 17.16 -10.00
CA PHE A 345 19.51 17.81 -11.13
C PHE A 345 19.06 19.24 -10.81
N ASN A 346 18.70 19.52 -9.56
CA ASN A 346 18.16 20.79 -9.07
C ASN A 346 18.97 21.34 -7.87
N PRO A 347 20.26 21.66 -8.04
CA PRO A 347 21.14 22.07 -6.95
C PRO A 347 20.70 23.34 -6.21
N ARG A 348 19.99 24.26 -6.88
CA ARG A 348 19.53 25.53 -6.29
C ARG A 348 18.30 25.38 -5.39
N THR A 349 17.70 24.19 -5.35
CA THR A 349 16.41 23.91 -4.73
C THR A 349 16.57 22.96 -3.55
N PRO A 350 16.11 23.33 -2.34
CA PRO A 350 15.88 22.36 -1.29
C PRO A 350 14.63 21.53 -1.58
N PHE A 351 14.64 20.28 -1.13
CA PHE A 351 13.53 19.34 -1.24
C PHE A 351 13.08 18.88 0.13
N GLU A 352 11.78 18.72 0.27
CA GLU A 352 11.14 18.12 1.44
C GLU A 352 10.31 16.93 1.04
N PHE A 353 10.03 16.06 1.99
CA PHE A 353 9.15 14.91 1.78
C PHE A 353 7.94 14.95 2.68
N GLU A 354 6.92 14.20 2.26
CA GLU A 354 5.69 13.97 3.00
C GLU A 354 5.07 12.63 2.61
N ILE A 355 4.28 12.05 3.51
CA ILE A 355 3.45 10.87 3.25
C ILE A 355 2.06 11.38 2.85
N TYR A 356 1.49 10.83 1.78
CA TYR A 356 0.15 11.18 1.37
C TYR A 356 -0.87 10.86 2.47
N GLU A 357 -1.82 11.76 2.65
CA GLU A 357 -2.98 11.51 3.50
C GLU A 357 -4.01 10.64 2.76
N ASP A 358 -4.63 9.69 3.46
CA ASP A 358 -5.73 8.92 2.92
C ASP A 358 -7.08 9.62 3.13
N TYR A 359 -7.98 9.40 2.17
CA TYR A 359 -9.38 9.77 2.29
C TYR A 359 -10.29 8.56 2.60
N GLN A 360 -9.84 7.31 2.36
CA GLN A 360 -10.61 6.07 2.57
C GLN A 360 -9.77 4.93 3.17
N SER A 361 -9.14 5.19 4.32
CA SER A 361 -8.34 4.22 5.06
C SER A 361 -9.12 2.95 5.39
N GLY A 362 -8.57 1.79 5.04
CA GLY A 362 -9.18 0.50 5.33
C GLY A 362 -10.08 -0.06 4.23
N TYR A 363 -10.39 0.72 3.18
CA TYR A 363 -11.38 0.35 2.16
C TYR A 363 -11.21 -1.06 1.59
N PHE A 364 -10.00 -1.41 1.12
CA PHE A 364 -9.76 -2.72 0.52
C PHE A 364 -9.79 -3.87 1.52
N HIS A 365 -9.31 -3.63 2.75
CA HIS A 365 -9.42 -4.60 3.84
C HIS A 365 -10.88 -4.88 4.18
N GLU A 366 -11.70 -3.85 4.30
CA GLU A 366 -13.13 -4.00 4.56
C GLU A 366 -13.84 -4.74 3.42
N ARG A 367 -13.50 -4.45 2.15
CA ARG A 367 -14.04 -5.19 1.00
C ARG A 367 -13.66 -6.66 1.03
N TYR A 368 -12.40 -6.96 1.33
CA TYR A 368 -11.94 -8.33 1.49
C TYR A 368 -12.68 -9.07 2.61
N VAL A 369 -12.71 -8.49 3.83
CA VAL A 369 -13.39 -9.09 4.98
C VAL A 369 -14.87 -9.35 4.66
N ASN A 370 -15.57 -8.35 4.12
CA ASN A 370 -16.98 -8.50 3.74
C ASN A 370 -17.17 -9.58 2.67
N TYR A 371 -16.30 -9.63 1.65
CA TYR A 371 -16.34 -10.69 0.64
C TYR A 371 -16.17 -12.07 1.29
N ARG A 372 -15.16 -12.26 2.14
CA ARG A 372 -14.89 -13.53 2.82
C ARG A 372 -16.05 -13.97 3.72
N LEU A 373 -16.64 -13.04 4.48
CA LEU A 373 -17.80 -13.30 5.35
C LEU A 373 -19.07 -13.62 4.55
N ASN A 374 -19.24 -13.07 3.34
CA ASN A 374 -20.40 -13.39 2.50
C ASN A 374 -20.28 -14.79 1.86
N GLN A 375 -19.07 -15.23 1.50
CA GLN A 375 -18.84 -16.54 0.89
C GLN A 375 -19.24 -17.71 1.79
N CYS A 376 -19.05 -17.55 3.09
CA CYS A 376 -19.26 -18.58 4.11
C CYS A 376 -20.58 -18.43 4.87
N THR A 377 -21.45 -17.49 4.53
CA THR A 377 -22.77 -17.35 5.20
C THR A 377 -23.92 -17.61 4.25
N GLY A 378 -23.61 -17.90 2.97
CA GLY A 378 -24.59 -18.01 1.89
C GLY A 378 -25.42 -16.73 1.69
N GLN A 379 -25.13 -15.65 2.42
CA GLN A 379 -25.86 -14.41 2.41
C GLN A 379 -25.10 -13.40 1.59
N SER A 380 -25.69 -13.03 0.45
CA SER A 380 -25.41 -11.76 -0.22
C SER A 380 -25.85 -10.62 0.71
N TYR A 381 -25.07 -10.32 1.76
CA TYR A 381 -25.32 -9.19 2.63
C TYR A 381 -24.88 -7.93 1.89
N CYS A 382 -25.76 -7.43 1.01
CA CYS A 382 -25.70 -6.06 0.51
C CYS A 382 -25.95 -5.10 1.68
N ARG A 383 -24.95 -4.88 2.55
CA ARG A 383 -24.91 -3.66 3.35
C ARG A 383 -24.70 -2.51 2.39
N LYS A 384 -25.79 -1.78 2.11
CA LYS A 384 -25.70 -0.42 1.56
C LYS A 384 -24.78 0.36 2.48
N ILE A 385 -23.56 0.61 2.02
CA ILE A 385 -22.68 1.61 2.60
C ILE A 385 -23.42 2.93 2.42
N ASN A 386 -24.04 3.43 3.50
CA ASN A 386 -24.61 4.77 3.51
C ASN A 386 -23.46 5.76 3.36
N ARG A 387 -23.22 6.21 2.13
CA ARG A 387 -22.46 7.42 1.86
C ARG A 387 -23.26 8.58 2.48
N LYS A 388 -22.70 9.20 3.52
CA LYS A 388 -22.99 10.60 3.85
C LYS A 388 -21.87 11.45 3.28
#